data_AF-A0A4U2CTN6-F1
#
_entry.id   AF-A0A4U2CTN6-F1
#
_cell.length_a   1.000
_cell.length_b   1.000
_cell.length_c   1.000
_cell.angle_alpha   90.00
_cell.angle_beta   90.00
_cell.angle_gamma   90.00
#
_symmetry.space_group_name_H-M   'P 1'
#
loop_
_entity.id
_entity.type
_entity.pdbx_description
1 polymer ?
#
loop_
_entity_poly.entity_id
_entity_poly.type
_entity_poly.pdbx_seq_one_letter_code
_entity_poly.pdbx_strand_id
1 'polypeptide(L)'
;VWVDPWSSPANLKSVNPFCLIPALKLEDGTALTESLCICQYLIETYQPQTLRQVTLSRANEMQTLGTAKTLMEIAFRTAALIRYADSDNALIHRGQEGMVAA
;
A
#
# COMPACT_ATOMS: atom_id res chain seq x y z
N VAL A 1 -5.12 11.20 -7.87
CA VAL A 1 -4.58 12.53 -7.49
C VAL A 1 -3.17 12.34 -7.00
N TRP A 2 -2.22 13.17 -7.43
CA TRP A 2 -0.86 13.15 -6.85
C TRP A 2 -0.91 13.78 -5.46
N VAL A 3 -0.27 13.14 -4.48
CA VAL A 3 -0.16 13.63 -3.11
C VAL A 3 1.25 13.33 -2.61
N ASP A 4 1.79 14.25 -1.81
CA ASP A 4 3.00 13.97 -1.04
C ASP A 4 2.60 13.32 0.30
N PRO A 5 2.82 12.00 0.48
CA PRO A 5 2.46 11.34 1.73
C PRO A 5 3.25 11.85 2.94
N TRP A 6 4.41 12.48 2.75
CA TRP A 6 5.24 12.97 3.85
C TRP A 6 4.65 14.20 4.53
N SER A 7 3.93 15.03 3.77
CA SER A 7 3.16 16.18 4.28
C SER A 7 1.92 15.80 5.11
N SER A 8 1.63 14.50 5.24
CA SER A 8 0.47 13.97 5.98
C SER A 8 -0.88 14.60 5.55
N PRO A 9 -1.19 14.68 4.25
CA PRO A 9 -2.29 15.50 3.77
C PRO A 9 -3.65 14.89 4.13
N ALA A 10 -4.60 15.76 4.49
CA ALA A 10 -5.92 15.35 5.00
C ALA A 10 -6.71 14.47 4.02
N ASN A 11 -6.60 14.74 2.72
CA ASN A 11 -7.26 13.95 1.69
C ASN A 11 -6.73 12.50 1.66
N LEU A 12 -5.44 12.26 1.86
CA LEU A 12 -4.88 10.91 1.95
C LEU A 12 -5.26 10.23 3.27
N LYS A 13 -5.18 10.95 4.41
CA LYS A 13 -5.65 10.45 5.72
C LYS A 13 -7.12 9.99 5.67
N SER A 14 -7.97 10.69 4.92
CA SER A 14 -9.39 10.35 4.78
C SER A 14 -9.65 9.03 4.02
N VAL A 15 -8.67 8.54 3.26
CA VAL A 15 -8.76 7.27 2.51
C VAL A 15 -7.97 6.17 3.22
N ASN A 16 -6.78 6.50 3.70
CA ASN A 16 -5.92 5.59 4.43
C ASN A 16 -5.54 6.24 5.76
N PRO A 17 -6.03 5.74 6.91
CA PRO A 17 -5.76 6.35 8.21
C PRO A 17 -4.26 6.37 8.56
N PHE A 18 -3.46 5.46 8.00
CA PHE A 18 -2.00 5.45 8.13
C PHE A 18 -1.30 6.49 7.23
N CYS A 19 -2.05 7.15 6.35
CA CYS A 19 -1.57 8.13 5.37
C CYS A 19 -0.41 7.60 4.51
N LEU A 20 -0.55 6.35 4.05
CA LEU A 20 0.39 5.66 3.17
C LEU A 20 -0.16 5.55 1.75
N ILE A 21 0.74 5.55 0.77
CA ILE A 21 0.44 5.26 -0.64
C ILE A 21 0.94 3.86 -1.01
N PRO A 22 0.34 3.20 -2.01
CA PRO A 22 -0.88 3.61 -2.71
C PRO A 22 -2.15 3.43 -1.87
N ALA A 23 -3.18 4.21 -2.19
CA ALA A 23 -4.53 4.11 -1.64
C ALA A 23 -5.54 4.39 -2.77
N LEU A 24 -6.65 3.65 -2.80
CA LEU A 24 -7.72 3.77 -3.80
C LEU A 24 -9.06 3.94 -3.09
N LYS A 25 -9.79 5.00 -3.40
CA LYS A 25 -11.18 5.17 -2.94
C LYS A 25 -12.12 4.88 -4.12
N LEU A 26 -13.05 3.96 -3.92
CA LEU A 26 -14.08 3.61 -4.89
C LEU A 26 -15.22 4.64 -4.88
N GLU A 27 -16.07 4.60 -5.89
CA GLU A 27 -17.20 5.54 -6.04
C GLU A 27 -18.20 5.45 -4.89
N ASP A 28 -18.39 4.26 -4.32
CA ASP A 28 -19.25 4.00 -3.16
C ASP A 28 -18.64 4.47 -1.82
N GLY A 29 -17.42 5.02 -1.86
CA GLY A 29 -16.69 5.51 -0.71
C GLY A 29 -15.78 4.47 -0.03
N THR A 30 -15.82 3.21 -0.44
CA THR A 30 -14.95 2.14 0.09
C THR A 30 -13.49 2.49 -0.19
N ALA A 31 -12.65 2.37 0.85
CA ALA A 31 -11.21 2.58 0.73
C ALA A 31 -10.46 1.24 0.65
N LEU A 32 -9.60 1.12 -0.36
CA LEU A 32 -8.68 0.01 -0.55
C LEU A 32 -7.25 0.51 -0.32
N THR A 33 -6.53 -0.19 0.53
CA THR A 33 -5.14 0.08 0.87
C THR A 33 -4.29 -1.15 0.58
N GLU A 34 -2.97 -0.95 0.49
CA GLU A 34 -2.00 -2.00 0.13
C GLU A 34 -2.02 -2.34 -1.37
N SER A 35 -0.85 -2.30 -2.02
CA SER A 35 -0.75 -2.33 -3.48
C SER A 35 -1.18 -3.66 -4.08
N LEU A 36 -0.89 -4.79 -3.44
CA LEU A 36 -1.30 -6.10 -3.92
C LEU A 36 -2.82 -6.28 -3.79
N CYS A 37 -3.41 -5.88 -2.66
CA CYS A 37 -4.87 -5.90 -2.46
C CYS A 37 -5.59 -5.06 -3.53
N ILE A 38 -5.14 -3.83 -3.79
CA ILE A 38 -5.68 -2.97 -4.83
C ILE A 38 -5.57 -3.64 -6.21
N CYS A 39 -4.40 -4.18 -6.55
CA CYS A 39 -4.19 -4.84 -7.84
C CYS A 39 -5.08 -6.07 -8.02
N GLN A 40 -5.20 -6.94 -7.01
CA GLN A 40 -6.07 -8.12 -7.11
C GLN A 40 -7.53 -7.71 -7.31
N TYR A 41 -8.02 -6.74 -6.53
CA TYR A 41 -9.37 -6.20 -6.69
C TYR A 41 -9.62 -5.69 -8.12
N LEU A 42 -8.72 -4.87 -8.66
CA LEU A 42 -8.87 -4.30 -10.00
C LEU A 42 -8.83 -5.38 -11.10
N ILE A 43 -7.91 -6.34 -10.99
CA ILE A 43 -7.80 -7.43 -11.98
C ILE A 43 -9.06 -8.31 -11.95
N GLU A 44 -9.55 -8.65 -10.76
CA GLU A 44 -10.74 -9.50 -10.60
C GLU A 44 -12.02 -8.78 -11.07
N THR A 45 -12.16 -7.50 -10.71
CA THR A 45 -13.34 -6.69 -11.04
C THR A 45 -13.44 -6.41 -12.54
N TYR A 46 -12.33 -6.03 -13.19
CA TYR A 46 -12.36 -5.53 -14.57
C TYR A 46 -11.86 -6.52 -15.62
N GLN A 47 -11.27 -7.64 -15.21
CA GLN A 47 -10.80 -8.72 -16.09
C GLN A 47 -10.05 -8.22 -17.34
N PRO A 48 -9.01 -7.40 -17.18
CA PRO A 48 -8.26 -6.84 -18.31
C PRO A 48 -7.61 -7.94 -19.15
N GLN A 49 -7.63 -7.81 -20.47
CA GLN A 49 -7.07 -8.82 -21.39
C GLN A 49 -5.55 -8.99 -21.27
N THR A 50 -4.84 -7.94 -20.82
CA THR A 50 -3.37 -7.88 -20.79
C THR A 50 -2.76 -8.27 -19.45
N LEU A 51 -3.56 -8.36 -18.39
CA LEU A 51 -3.09 -8.76 -17.06
C LEU A 51 -3.82 -10.03 -16.64
N ARG A 52 -3.06 -11.04 -16.22
CA ARG A 52 -3.64 -12.27 -15.69
C ARG A 52 -3.88 -12.16 -14.19
N GLN A 53 -4.95 -12.80 -13.73
CA GLN A 53 -5.16 -13.11 -12.31
C GLN A 53 -3.99 -13.93 -11.74
N VAL A 54 -3.63 -13.67 -10.49
CA VAL A 54 -2.68 -14.52 -9.75
C VAL A 54 -3.41 -15.80 -9.38
N THR A 55 -2.84 -16.94 -9.75
CA THR A 55 -3.43 -18.24 -9.36
C THR A 55 -2.86 -18.63 -8.01
N LEU A 56 -3.61 -18.40 -6.94
CA LEU A 56 -3.16 -18.62 -5.56
C LEU A 56 -2.72 -20.07 -5.28
N SER A 57 -3.24 -21.05 -6.04
CA SER A 57 -2.85 -22.46 -5.93
C SER A 57 -1.52 -22.80 -6.61
N ARG A 58 -0.92 -21.90 -7.41
CA ARG A 58 0.38 -22.13 -8.06
C ARG A 58 1.52 -21.64 -7.18
N ALA A 59 2.18 -22.58 -6.49
CA ALA A 59 3.23 -22.29 -5.52
C ALA A 59 4.40 -21.45 -6.08
N ASN A 60 4.81 -21.67 -7.33
CA ASN A 60 5.88 -20.90 -7.97
C ASN A 60 5.51 -19.42 -8.17
N GLU A 61 4.25 -19.12 -8.46
CA GLU A 61 3.75 -17.76 -8.61
C GLU A 61 3.70 -17.05 -7.27
N MET A 62 3.22 -17.76 -6.24
CA MET A 62 3.19 -17.25 -4.87
C MET A 62 4.59 -17.01 -4.32
N GLN A 63 5.56 -17.88 -4.64
CA GLN A 63 6.96 -17.66 -4.30
C GLN A 63 7.48 -16.38 -4.96
N THR A 64 7.26 -16.21 -6.27
CA THR A 64 7.71 -15.02 -7.00
C THR A 64 7.08 -13.74 -6.44
N LEU A 65 5.77 -13.78 -6.17
CA LEU A 65 5.04 -12.65 -5.60
C LEU A 65 5.53 -12.31 -4.19
N GLY A 66 5.76 -13.30 -3.35
CA GLY A 66 6.29 -13.13 -2.00
C GLY A 66 7.70 -12.54 -2.02
N THR A 67 8.58 -13.01 -2.91
CA THR A 67 9.92 -12.45 -3.11
C THR A 67 9.85 -11.01 -3.58
N ALA A 68 9.02 -10.70 -4.60
CA ALA A 68 8.88 -9.35 -5.12
C ALA A 68 8.38 -8.38 -4.05
N LYS A 69 7.37 -8.77 -3.27
CA LYS A 69 6.83 -7.96 -2.17
C LYS A 69 7.89 -7.72 -1.09
N THR A 70 8.61 -8.77 -0.70
CA THR A 70 9.71 -8.67 0.28
C THR A 70 10.80 -7.74 -0.20
N LEU A 71 11.21 -7.84 -1.47
CA LEU A 71 12.23 -6.95 -2.04
C LEU A 71 11.78 -5.48 -2.04
N MET A 72 10.50 -5.22 -2.34
CA MET A 72 9.95 -3.86 -2.28
C MET A 72 10.01 -3.29 -0.86
N GLU A 73 9.67 -4.10 0.16
CA GLU A 73 9.75 -3.69 1.56
C GLU A 73 11.19 -3.46 2.03
N ILE A 74 12.11 -4.35 1.65
CA ILE A 74 13.54 -4.20 1.96
C ILE A 74 14.07 -2.91 1.31
N ALA A 75 13.79 -2.69 0.03
CA ALA A 75 14.21 -1.48 -0.68
C ALA A 75 13.68 -0.21 0.00
N PHE A 76 12.43 -0.20 0.45
CA PHE A 76 11.88 0.92 1.21
C PHE A 76 12.63 1.13 2.54
N ARG A 77 12.86 0.05 3.31
CA ARG A 77 13.55 0.12 4.60
C ARG A 77 15.01 0.56 4.46
N THR A 78 15.70 0.16 3.40
CA THR A 78 17.12 0.48 3.21
C THR A 78 17.34 1.83 2.53
N ALA A 79 16.48 2.24 1.61
CA ALA A 79 16.68 3.48 0.85
C ALA A 79 15.89 4.68 1.41
N ALA A 80 14.67 4.44 1.91
CA ALA A 80 13.77 5.52 2.33
C ALA A 80 13.72 5.67 3.86
N LEU A 81 13.62 4.57 4.61
CA LEU A 81 13.42 4.63 6.07
C LEU A 81 14.64 5.20 6.81
N ILE A 82 15.86 5.03 6.30
CA ILE A 82 17.07 5.61 6.89
C ILE A 82 16.96 7.14 7.03
N ARG A 83 16.24 7.80 6.12
CA ARG A 83 16.00 9.26 6.17
C ARG A 83 15.09 9.68 7.33
N TYR A 84 14.43 8.72 7.96
CA TYR A 84 13.49 8.89 9.06
C TYR A 84 13.87 7.97 10.23
N ALA A 85 15.15 7.66 10.42
CA ALA A 85 15.61 6.70 11.43
C ALA A 85 15.52 7.22 12.88
N ASP A 86 15.25 8.51 13.08
CA ASP A 86 15.06 9.08 14.41
C ASP A 86 13.81 8.50 15.09
N SER A 87 13.89 8.34 16.41
CA SER A 87 12.86 7.69 17.25
C SER A 87 11.52 8.43 17.30
N ASP A 88 11.46 9.65 16.73
CA ASP A 88 10.28 10.49 16.69
C ASP A 88 10.09 11.09 15.28
N ASN A 89 9.55 10.27 14.37
CA ASN A 89 9.32 10.68 12.99
C ASN A 89 7.86 10.52 12.59
N ALA A 90 7.47 11.25 11.54
CA ALA A 90 6.09 11.29 11.06
C ALA A 90 5.54 9.92 10.64
N LEU A 91 6.36 8.93 10.25
CA LEU A 91 5.85 7.58 9.95
C LEU A 91 5.39 6.85 11.21
N ILE A 92 6.13 6.97 12.30
CA ILE A 92 5.78 6.34 13.58
C ILE A 92 4.49 6.95 14.12
N HIS A 93 4.42 8.29 14.16
CA HIS A 93 3.23 9.01 14.61
C HIS A 93 1.98 8.65 13.79
N ARG A 94 2.09 8.66 12.46
CA ARG A 94 0.99 8.23 11.58
C ARG A 94 0.60 6.77 11.78
N GLY A 95 1.58 5.90 12.02
CA GLY A 95 1.32 4.49 12.35
C GLY A 95 0.45 4.36 13.59
N GLN A 96 0.80 5.07 14.66
CA GLN A 96 0.06 5.06 15.92
C GLN A 96 -1.33 5.66 15.79
N GLU A 97 -1.46 6.84 15.18
CA GLU A 97 -2.75 7.50 14.90
C GLU A 97 -3.66 6.59 14.06
N GLY A 98 -3.09 5.99 13.01
CA GLY A 98 -3.83 5.14 12.10
C GLY A 98 -4.37 3.88 12.76
N MET A 99 -3.63 3.27 13.70
CA MET A 99 -4.10 2.09 14.46
C MET A 99 -5.30 2.41 15.36
N VAL A 100 -5.45 3.66 15.80
CA VAL A 100 -6.60 4.09 16.61
C VAL A 100 -7.82 4.37 15.72
N ALA A 101 -7.59 4.81 14.48
CA ALA A 101 -8.62 5.23 13.54
C ALA A 101 -9.12 4.12 12.60
N ALA A 102 -8.40 3.00 12.46
CA ALA A 102 -8.75 1.83 11.65
C ALA A 102 -9.64 0.85 12.41
#